data_AF-A0A8F5VKC1-F1
#
_entry.id   AF-A0A8F5VKC1-F1
#
_cell.length_a   1.000
_cell.length_b   1.000
_cell.length_c   1.000
_cell.angle_alpha   90.00
_cell.angle_beta   90.00
_cell.angle_gamma   90.00
#
_symmetry.space_group_name_H-M   'P 1'
#
loop_
_entity.id
_entity.type
_entity.pdbx_description
1 polymer ?
#
loop_
_entity_poly.entity_id
_entity_poly.type
_entity_poly.pdbx_seq_one_letter_code
_entity_poly.pdbx_strand_id
1 'polypeptide(L)' 'MAIVCIILGMVLMSLFTVLINSPHKVIIYTDQAPKPIGPYSQGVAVNDYEYTSGQIGIDPQTGALADTLED' A
#
# COMPACT_ATOMS: atom_id res chain seq x y z
N MET A 1 6.12 21.82 40.43
CA MET A 1 4.73 21.92 39.95
C MET A 1 4.67 22.18 38.44
N ALA A 2 5.30 23.24 37.91
CA ALA A 2 5.31 23.53 36.46
C ALA A 2 5.94 22.41 35.58
N ILE A 3 7.06 21.81 36.01
CA ILE A 3 7.75 20.75 35.26
C ILE A 3 6.88 19.48 35.12
N VAL A 4 6.10 19.13 36.15
CA VAL A 4 5.22 17.95 36.13
C VAL A 4 4.08 18.13 35.13
N CYS A 5 3.49 19.33 35.06
CA CYS A 5 2.44 19.65 34.09
C CYS A 5 2.96 19.62 32.64
N ILE A 6 4.21 20.07 32.41
CA ILE A 6 4.84 20.03 31.09
C ILE A 6 5.08 18.59 30.65
N ILE A 7 5.65 17.75 31.52
CA ILE A 7 5.91 16.33 31.22
C ILE A 7 4.58 15.60 30.96
N LEU A 8 3.55 15.83 31.78
CA LEU A 8 2.22 15.24 31.58
C LEU A 8 1.61 15.67 30.24
N GLY A 9 1.75 16.93 29.86
CA GLY A 9 1.30 17.45 28.56
C GLY A 9 2.04 16.83 27.38
N MET A 10 3.37 16.70 27.46
CA MET A 10 4.18 16.07 26.41
C MET A 10 3.87 14.58 26.25
N VAL A 11 3.62 13.88 27.35
CA VAL A 11 3.23 12.46 27.35
C VAL A 11 1.83 12.30 26.74
N LEU A 12 0.87 13.16 27.10
CA LEU A 12 -0.48 13.14 26.54
C LEU A 12 -0.47 13.42 25.02
N MET A 13 0.34 14.38 24.56
CA MET A 13 0.45 14.71 23.14
C MET A 13 1.14 13.58 22.35
N SER A 14 2.19 12.97 22.90
CA SER A 14 2.86 11.83 22.28
C SER A 14 1.95 10.60 22.19
N LEU A 15 1.17 10.34 23.24
CA LEU A 15 0.17 9.27 23.24
C LEU A 15 -0.90 9.53 22.18
N PHE A 16 -1.37 10.76 22.06
CA PHE A 16 -2.34 11.15 21.03
C PHE A 16 -1.79 10.90 19.62
N THR A 17 -0.52 11.24 19.36
CA THR A 17 0.15 10.98 18.08
C THR A 17 0.22 9.48 17.77
N VAL A 18 0.54 8.63 18.75
CA VAL A 18 0.58 7.17 18.56
C VAL A 18 -0.81 6.60 18.25
N LEU A 19 -1.87 7.17 18.84
CA LEU A 19 -3.25 6.73 18.59
C LEU A 19 -3.76 7.06 17.18
N ILE A 20 -3.26 8.12 16.54
CA ILE A 20 -3.72 8.55 15.20
C ILE A 20 -2.84 8.04 14.04
N ASN A 21 -1.61 7.58 14.31
CA ASN A 21 -0.72 7.05 13.27
C ASN A 21 -1.09 5.59 12.93
N SER A 22 -2.09 5.43 12.07
CA SER A 22 -2.43 4.14 11.47
C SER A 22 -1.79 4.00 10.09
N PRO A 23 -1.29 2.80 9.71
CA PRO A 23 -0.73 2.59 8.37
C PRO A 23 -1.81 2.81 7.31
N HIS A 24 -1.53 3.70 6.37
CA HIS A 24 -2.47 4.01 5.29
C HIS A 24 -2.31 2.97 4.18
N LYS A 25 -3.28 2.05 4.06
CA LYS A 25 -3.29 1.00 3.03
C LYS A 25 -4.17 1.43 1.86
N VAL A 26 -3.61 1.45 0.66
CA VAL A 26 -4.33 1.69 -0.60
C VAL A 26 -4.20 0.49 -1.52
N ILE A 27 -5.31 0.07 -2.11
CA ILE A 27 -5.32 -0.97 -3.14
C ILE A 27 -5.02 -0.33 -4.49
N ILE A 28 -3.99 -0.82 -5.18
CA ILE A 28 -3.59 -0.31 -6.49
C ILE A 28 -4.35 -1.09 -7.57
N TYR A 29 -4.93 -0.34 -8.51
CA TYR A 29 -5.61 -0.87 -9.69
C TYR A 29 -5.32 0.02 -10.91
N THR A 30 -5.04 -0.61 -12.04
CA THR A 30 -4.85 0.01 -13.36
C THR A 30 -5.36 -0.92 -14.46
N ASP A 31 -5.83 -0.33 -15.55
CA ASP A 31 -6.21 -1.03 -16.77
C ASP A 31 -4.99 -1.38 -17.66
N GLN A 32 -3.80 -0.87 -17.32
CA GLN A 32 -2.54 -1.14 -18.02
C GLN A 32 -1.82 -2.41 -17.53
N ALA A 33 -2.38 -3.12 -16.56
CA ALA A 33 -1.83 -4.36 -16.04
C ALA A 33 -2.86 -5.49 -16.14
N PRO A 34 -2.41 -6.77 -16.21
CA PRO A 34 -3.29 -7.92 -16.16
C PRO A 34 -4.33 -7.81 -15.04
N LYS A 35 -5.58 -8.15 -15.38
CA LYS A 35 -6.67 -8.15 -14.40
C LYS A 35 -6.39 -9.21 -13.33
N PRO A 36 -6.67 -8.93 -12.04
CA PRO A 36 -6.57 -9.95 -11.01
C PRO A 36 -7.52 -11.12 -11.26
N ILE A 37 -6.96 -12.32 -11.40
CA ILE A 37 -7.74 -13.57 -11.50
C ILE A 37 -7.72 -14.26 -10.14
N GLY A 38 -8.54 -13.78 -9.20
CA GLY A 38 -8.67 -14.34 -7.85
C GLY A 38 -8.60 -13.29 -6.73
N PRO A 39 -8.48 -13.73 -5.46
CA PRO A 39 -8.51 -12.83 -4.30
C PRO A 39 -7.16 -12.17 -4.05
N TYR A 40 -6.70 -11.32 -4.98
CA TYR A 40 -5.50 -10.50 -4.84
C TYR A 40 -5.64 -9.14 -5.51
N SER A 41 -4.69 -8.23 -5.25
CA SER A 41 -4.62 -6.89 -5.85
C SER A 41 -3.40 -6.79 -6.76
N GLN A 42 -3.48 -6.01 -7.85
CA GLN A 42 -2.31 -5.76 -8.72
C GLN A 42 -1.14 -5.19 -7.93
N GLY A 43 -1.44 -4.36 -6.93
CA GLY A 43 -0.50 -3.97 -5.89
C GLY A 43 -1.19 -3.39 -4.66
N VAL A 44 -0.40 -3.11 -3.64
CA VAL A 44 -0.84 -2.45 -2.40
C VAL A 44 0.21 -1.41 -2.03
N ALA A 45 -0.22 -0.17 -1.79
CA ALA A 45 0.62 0.86 -1.20
C ALA A 45 0.37 0.92 0.31
N VAL A 46 1.45 0.94 1.10
CA VAL A 46 1.40 1.11 2.55
C VAL A 46 2.47 2.12 2.95
N ASN A 47 2.02 3.25 3.50
CA ASN A 47 2.89 4.39 3.83
C ASN A 47 3.73 4.80 2.60
N ASP A 48 5.06 4.75 2.70
CA ASP A 48 6.00 5.17 1.65
C ASP A 48 6.42 4.02 0.72
N TYR A 49 5.81 2.84 0.85
CA TYR A 49 6.18 1.65 0.09
C TYR A 49 5.04 1.16 -0.80
N GLU A 50 5.41 0.71 -1.99
CA GLU A 50 4.52 0.07 -2.95
C GLU A 50 4.95 -1.38 -3.15
N TYR A 51 3.99 -2.29 -3.02
CA TYR A 51 4.19 -3.72 -3.23
C TYR A 51 3.39 -4.15 -4.45
N THR A 52 4.07 -4.61 -5.49
CA THR A 52 3.43 -5.12 -6.71
C THR A 52 3.31 -6.64 -6.65
N SER A 53 2.20 -7.17 -7.14
CA SER A 53 2.07 -8.60 -7.40
C SER A 53 2.96 -9.04 -8.55
N GLY A 54 3.31 -10.33 -8.58
CA GLY A 54 4.00 -10.92 -9.73
C GLY A 54 3.15 -10.75 -11.00
N GLN A 55 3.74 -10.17 -12.04
CA GLN A 55 3.08 -10.02 -13.33
C GLN A 55 3.48 -11.17 -14.25
N ILE A 56 2.50 -11.66 -15.00
CA ILE A 56 2.70 -12.57 -16.13
C ILE A 56 2.53 -11.74 -17.41
N GLY A 57 3.18 -12.15 -18.50
CA GLY A 57 3.13 -11.49 -19.81
C GLY A 57 1.78 -11.65 -20.50
N ILE A 58 0.70 -11.28 -19.82
CA ILE A 58 -0.64 -11.19 -20.39
C ILE A 58 -0.84 -9.76 -20.88
N ASP A 59 -1.22 -9.59 -22.14
CA ASP A 59 -1.64 -8.30 -22.66
C ASP A 59 -2.95 -7.88 -21.97
N PRO A 60 -2.98 -6.73 -21.27
CA PRO A 60 -4.17 -6.27 -20.54
C PRO A 60 -5.37 -5.94 -21.46
N GLN A 61 -5.13 -5.65 -22.74
CA GLN A 61 -6.18 -5.34 -23.71
C GLN A 61 -6.84 -6.60 -24.27
N THR A 62 -6.03 -7.58 -24.67
CA THR A 62 -6.52 -8.81 -25.32
C THR A 62 -6.76 -9.95 -24.33
N GLY A 63 -6.08 -9.94 -23.18
CA GLY A 63 -6.07 -11.05 -22.23
C GLY A 63 -5.26 -12.26 -22.71
N ALA A 64 -4.52 -12.13 -23.81
CA ALA A 64 -3.69 -13.20 -24.35
C ALA A 64 -2.32 -13.24 -23.65
N LEU A 65 -1.80 -14.45 -23.43
CA LEU A 65 -0.43 -14.66 -22.97
C LEU A 65 0.54 -14.44 -24.13
N ALA A 66 1.71 -13.86 -23.87
CA ALA A 66 2.79 -13.75 -24.83
C ALA A 66 3.18 -15.12 -25.41
N ASP A 67 3.37 -15.16 -26.73
CA ASP A 67 3.75 -16.38 -27.46
C ASP A 67 5.24 -16.71 -27.31
N THR A 68 6.07 -15.70 -27.01
CA THR A 68 7.52 -15.79 -26.87
C THR A 68 7.94 -15.22 -25.50
N LEU A 69 9.21 -15.44 -25.11
CA LEU A 69 9.74 -14.90 -23.85
C LEU A 69 10.22 -13.45 -23.94
N GLU A 70 10.41 -12.96 -25.16
CA GLU A 70 11.11 -11.70 -25.43
C GLU A 70 10.15 -10.53 -25.70
N ASP A 71 8.84 -10.82 -25.82
CA ASP A 71 7.79 -9.85 -26.19
C ASP A 71 6.70 -9.70 -25.11
#